data_AF-A0A3N5UUN7-F1
#
_entry.id   AF-A0A3N5UUN7-F1
#
_cell.length_a   1.000
_cell.length_b   1.000
_cell.length_c   1.000
_cell.angle_alpha   90.00
_cell.angle_beta   90.00
_cell.angle_gamma   90.00
#
_symmetry.space_group_name_H-M   'P 1'
#
loop_
_entity.id
_entity.type
_entity.pdbx_description
1 polymer ?
#
loop_
_entity_poly.entity_id
_entity_poly.type
_entity_poly.pdbx_seq_one_letter_code
_entity_poly.pdbx_strand_id
1 'polypeptide(L)'
;MSMNPRVPEPVGPILEDYISFVNKRLPGQINAFYLVGSIALDEFNEQFSDIDFVAVLNQTATSKEFEELRNIHRAIARNHPKWEMSGSYILPCDLGKLDDEIEPHPHYHDGVLHSNTSSDLNLVTWWELKNRGIAIVGETPHDLPFTVNWDLLLAKMRENLNSYWAGWANQPNRILRIYSDWGIQWTVTGVLRQFYTFSENSITTKVRAAQYALGCLPIRWHKLIQEAINIREGKKESAYRFRVLRMLEAINFLKYIIQVCNSSHPLR
;
A
#
# COMPACT_ATOMS: atom_id res chain seq x y z
N MET A 1 5.97 2.19 -26.79
CA MET A 1 7.09 2.50 -25.88
C MET A 1 7.44 1.21 -25.16
N SER A 2 8.72 0.87 -25.01
CA SER A 2 9.09 -0.28 -24.18
C SER A 2 8.75 0.05 -22.73
N MET A 3 8.06 -0.86 -22.07
CA MET A 3 7.62 -0.72 -20.69
C MET A 3 8.82 -0.73 -19.74
N ASN A 4 8.75 0.05 -18.66
CA ASN A 4 9.83 0.14 -17.70
C ASN A 4 10.18 -1.26 -17.15
N PRO A 5 11.45 -1.69 -17.14
CA PRO A 5 11.84 -3.05 -16.75
C PRO A 5 11.53 -3.40 -15.29
N ARG A 6 11.22 -2.41 -14.45
CA ARG A 6 10.79 -2.60 -13.07
C ARG A 6 9.30 -2.98 -12.95
N VAL A 7 8.51 -2.79 -14.01
CA VAL A 7 7.11 -3.23 -14.05
C VAL A 7 7.09 -4.75 -14.23
N PRO A 8 6.43 -5.50 -13.32
CA PRO A 8 6.30 -6.94 -13.48
C PRO A 8 5.63 -7.31 -14.80
N GLU A 9 6.14 -8.36 -15.46
CA GLU A 9 5.60 -8.86 -16.74
C GLU A 9 4.06 -9.00 -16.75
N PRO A 10 3.40 -9.60 -15.74
CA PRO A 10 1.95 -9.74 -15.77
C PRO A 10 1.18 -8.42 -15.58
N VAL A 11 1.82 -7.37 -15.04
CA VAL A 11 1.20 -6.06 -14.82
C VAL A 11 1.14 -5.25 -16.11
N GLY A 12 2.10 -5.49 -17.00
CA GLY A 12 2.30 -4.66 -18.17
C GLY A 12 1.09 -4.51 -19.10
N PRO A 13 0.47 -5.62 -19.55
CA PRO A 13 -0.71 -5.56 -20.42
C PRO A 13 -1.89 -4.77 -19.84
N ILE A 14 -2.02 -4.74 -18.51
CA ILE A 14 -3.09 -4.05 -17.80
C ILE A 14 -2.89 -2.54 -17.88
N LEU A 15 -1.64 -2.09 -17.68
CA LEU A 15 -1.28 -0.67 -17.79
C LEU A 15 -1.42 -0.18 -19.23
N GLU A 16 -1.03 -0.99 -20.21
CA GLU A 16 -1.21 -0.68 -21.62
C GLU A 16 -2.70 -0.50 -21.97
N ASP A 17 -3.55 -1.44 -21.56
CA ASP A 17 -5.00 -1.35 -21.74
C ASP A 17 -5.59 -0.13 -21.02
N TYR A 18 -5.18 0.12 -19.77
CA TYR A 18 -5.66 1.23 -18.97
C TYR A 18 -5.33 2.57 -19.64
N ILE A 19 -4.06 2.77 -20.00
CA ILE A 19 -3.61 4.01 -20.66
C ILE A 19 -4.26 4.17 -22.03
N SER A 20 -4.44 3.08 -22.78
CA SER A 20 -5.18 3.09 -24.05
C SER A 20 -6.63 3.55 -23.88
N PHE A 21 -7.33 3.04 -22.86
CA PHE A 21 -8.71 3.43 -22.58
C PHE A 21 -8.81 4.88 -22.10
N VAL A 22 -7.91 5.34 -21.23
CA VAL A 22 -7.83 6.74 -20.81
C VAL A 22 -7.61 7.63 -22.03
N ASN A 23 -6.61 7.36 -22.86
CA ASN A 23 -6.32 8.19 -24.04
C ASN A 23 -7.49 8.26 -25.02
N LYS A 24 -8.27 7.17 -25.15
CA LYS A 24 -9.41 7.11 -26.06
C LYS A 24 -10.66 7.82 -25.51
N ARG A 25 -10.92 7.73 -24.20
CA ARG A 25 -12.19 8.18 -23.60
C ARG A 25 -12.06 9.50 -22.84
N LEU A 26 -10.86 9.82 -22.36
CA LEU A 26 -10.52 10.98 -21.55
C LEU A 26 -9.22 11.62 -22.08
N PRO A 27 -9.17 12.00 -23.37
CA PRO A 27 -7.94 12.53 -23.98
C PRO A 27 -7.46 13.78 -23.25
N GLY A 28 -6.19 13.79 -22.82
CA GLY A 28 -5.57 14.92 -22.13
C GLY A 28 -5.98 15.10 -20.67
N GLN A 29 -6.79 14.20 -20.11
CA GLN A 29 -7.26 14.34 -18.73
C GLN A 29 -6.22 13.87 -17.70
N ILE A 30 -5.37 12.90 -18.03
CA ILE A 30 -4.28 12.42 -17.16
C ILE A 30 -2.96 13.00 -17.66
N ASN A 31 -2.36 13.88 -16.85
CA ASN A 31 -1.04 14.46 -17.11
C ASN A 31 0.08 13.50 -16.72
N ALA A 32 -0.14 12.73 -15.65
CA ALA A 32 0.83 11.73 -15.20
C ALA A 32 0.15 10.53 -14.55
N PHE A 33 0.81 9.38 -14.65
CA PHE A 33 0.38 8.13 -14.03
C PHE A 33 1.61 7.43 -13.46
N TYR A 34 1.63 7.28 -12.14
CA TYR A 34 2.74 6.72 -11.40
C TYR A 34 2.33 5.44 -10.70
N LEU A 35 3.20 4.43 -10.72
CA LEU A 35 3.07 3.28 -9.83
C LEU A 35 3.80 3.55 -8.51
N VAL A 36 3.16 3.16 -7.41
CA VAL A 36 3.68 3.24 -6.04
C VAL A 36 3.60 1.85 -5.39
N GLY A 37 3.73 1.76 -4.07
CA GLY A 37 3.49 0.53 -3.34
C GLY A 37 4.42 -0.62 -3.71
N SER A 38 3.87 -1.83 -3.71
CA SER A 38 4.68 -3.06 -3.81
C SER A 38 5.47 -3.17 -5.12
N ILE A 39 4.93 -2.65 -6.22
CA ILE A 39 5.60 -2.62 -7.53
C ILE A 39 6.78 -1.64 -7.48
N ALA A 40 6.55 -0.41 -7.00
CA ALA A 40 7.60 0.59 -6.87
C ALA A 40 8.69 0.16 -5.88
N LEU A 41 8.41 -0.72 -4.93
CA LEU A 41 9.37 -1.25 -3.97
C LEU A 41 10.08 -2.53 -4.42
N ASP A 42 9.86 -2.98 -5.66
CA ASP A 42 10.40 -4.23 -6.21
C ASP A 42 10.03 -5.48 -5.37
N GLU A 43 8.83 -5.50 -4.78
CA GLU A 43 8.28 -6.62 -4.00
C GLU A 43 6.83 -6.93 -4.40
N PHE A 44 6.56 -6.87 -5.70
CA PHE A 44 5.27 -7.30 -6.24
C PHE A 44 5.07 -8.79 -5.98
N ASN A 45 3.91 -9.14 -5.42
CA ASN A 45 3.53 -10.50 -5.11
C ASN A 45 2.22 -10.84 -5.80
N GLU A 46 2.25 -11.81 -6.71
CA GLU A 46 1.08 -12.13 -7.53
C GLU A 46 -0.18 -12.55 -6.76
N GLN A 47 -0.03 -12.97 -5.50
CA GLN A 47 -1.15 -13.42 -4.67
C GLN A 47 -1.69 -12.30 -3.76
N PHE A 48 -0.86 -11.33 -3.37
CA PHE A 48 -1.18 -10.37 -2.30
C PHE A 48 -1.03 -8.90 -2.69
N SER A 49 -0.45 -8.62 -3.85
CA SER A 49 -0.25 -7.25 -4.33
C SER A 49 -1.37 -6.83 -5.27
N ASP A 50 -1.87 -5.64 -4.99
CA ASP A 50 -2.56 -4.74 -5.90
C ASP A 50 -1.57 -3.95 -6.77
N ILE A 51 -2.13 -3.25 -7.76
CA ILE A 51 -1.45 -2.27 -8.61
C ILE A 51 -1.76 -0.89 -8.03
N ASP A 52 -0.90 -0.44 -7.13
CA ASP A 52 -1.00 0.87 -6.50
C ASP A 52 -0.59 1.99 -7.48
N PHE A 53 -1.43 3.04 -7.60
CA PHE A 53 -1.14 4.17 -8.47
C PHE A 53 -1.44 5.54 -7.84
N VAL A 54 -0.75 6.56 -8.36
CA VAL A 54 -1.11 7.97 -8.20
C VAL A 54 -1.24 8.57 -9.59
N ALA A 55 -2.43 9.04 -9.93
CA ALA A 55 -2.72 9.69 -11.20
C ALA A 55 -2.87 11.21 -10.98
N VAL A 56 -2.20 12.00 -11.81
CA VAL A 56 -2.31 13.46 -11.79
C VAL A 56 -3.22 13.90 -12.93
N LEU A 57 -4.37 14.47 -12.58
CA LEU A 57 -5.34 15.01 -13.51
C LEU A 57 -4.90 16.39 -14.01
N ASN A 58 -5.35 16.77 -15.21
CA ASN A 58 -5.14 18.12 -15.73
C ASN A 58 -6.01 19.16 -15.01
N GLN A 59 -7.24 18.77 -14.68
CA GLN A 59 -8.22 19.59 -13.97
C GLN A 59 -9.19 18.68 -13.20
N THR A 60 -9.99 19.26 -12.30
CA THR A 60 -11.00 18.51 -11.57
C THR A 60 -11.94 17.80 -12.54
N ALA A 61 -12.11 16.49 -12.36
CA ALA A 61 -12.99 15.70 -13.20
C ALA A 61 -14.44 16.17 -13.06
N THR A 62 -15.07 16.46 -14.19
CA THR A 62 -16.52 16.65 -14.25
C THR A 62 -17.25 15.35 -13.91
N SER A 63 -18.55 15.42 -13.58
CA SER A 63 -19.35 14.21 -13.32
C SER A 63 -19.32 13.23 -14.50
N LYS A 64 -19.26 13.74 -15.74
CA LYS A 64 -19.16 12.88 -16.93
C LYS A 64 -17.80 12.18 -16.99
N GLU A 65 -16.71 12.88 -16.74
CA GLU A 65 -15.36 12.31 -16.76
C GLU A 65 -15.16 11.30 -15.62
N PHE A 66 -15.76 11.57 -14.45
CA PHE A 66 -15.77 10.63 -13.33
C PHE A 66 -16.50 9.32 -13.69
N GLU A 67 -17.65 9.40 -14.36
CA GLU A 67 -18.34 8.20 -14.86
C GLU A 67 -17.53 7.46 -15.93
N GLU A 68 -16.79 8.18 -16.78
CA GLU A 68 -15.87 7.55 -17.74
C GLU A 68 -14.69 6.86 -17.03
N LEU A 69 -14.08 7.46 -16.01
CA LEU A 69 -13.06 6.81 -15.17
C LEU A 69 -13.61 5.52 -14.55
N ARG A 70 -14.85 5.56 -14.05
CA ARG A 70 -15.53 4.37 -13.50
C ARG A 70 -15.71 3.29 -14.57
N ASN A 71 -16.11 3.67 -15.79
CA ASN A 71 -16.29 2.75 -16.91
C ASN A 71 -14.96 2.15 -17.41
N ILE A 72 -13.86 2.90 -17.32
CA ILE A 72 -12.51 2.42 -17.61
C ILE A 72 -12.12 1.35 -16.59
N HIS A 73 -12.23 1.64 -15.29
CA HIS A 73 -11.93 0.67 -14.23
C HIS A 73 -12.77 -0.60 -14.34
N ARG A 74 -14.06 -0.49 -14.63
CA ARG A 74 -14.92 -1.66 -14.90
C ARG A 74 -14.45 -2.49 -16.09
N ALA A 75 -13.98 -1.83 -17.16
CA ALA A 75 -13.46 -2.54 -18.32
C ALA A 75 -12.14 -3.26 -17.98
N ILE A 76 -11.27 -2.62 -17.20
CA ILE A 76 -10.01 -3.23 -16.74
C ILE A 76 -10.28 -4.41 -15.82
N ALA A 77 -11.12 -4.26 -14.79
CA ALA A 77 -11.50 -5.36 -13.91
C ALA A 77 -12.14 -6.54 -14.65
N ARG A 78 -12.89 -6.27 -15.74
CA ARG A 78 -13.46 -7.32 -16.58
C ARG A 78 -12.42 -8.02 -17.45
N ASN A 79 -11.47 -7.27 -18.02
CA ASN A 79 -10.45 -7.80 -18.92
C ASN A 79 -9.30 -8.49 -18.16
N HIS A 80 -9.01 -8.02 -16.94
CA HIS A 80 -7.89 -8.42 -16.10
C HIS A 80 -8.34 -8.74 -14.67
N PRO A 81 -9.28 -9.70 -14.46
CA PRO A 81 -9.96 -9.91 -13.17
C PRO A 81 -9.05 -10.42 -12.04
N LYS A 82 -7.83 -10.87 -12.36
CA LYS A 82 -6.84 -11.27 -11.35
C LYS A 82 -6.21 -10.07 -10.64
N TRP A 83 -6.19 -8.90 -11.27
CA TRP A 83 -5.35 -7.80 -10.88
C TRP A 83 -6.18 -6.61 -10.43
N GLU A 84 -6.10 -6.32 -9.14
CA GLU A 84 -6.80 -5.19 -8.54
C GLU A 84 -5.94 -3.92 -8.68
N MET A 85 -6.56 -2.83 -9.11
CA MET A 85 -5.94 -1.51 -9.06
C MET A 85 -6.40 -0.80 -7.79
N SER A 86 -5.53 0.00 -7.19
CA SER A 86 -5.84 0.83 -6.04
C SER A 86 -5.10 2.16 -6.17
N GLY A 87 -5.76 3.29 -5.96
CA GLY A 87 -5.07 4.57 -6.10
C GLY A 87 -5.96 5.79 -6.24
N SER A 88 -5.30 6.95 -6.28
CA SER A 88 -5.95 8.26 -6.20
C SER A 88 -5.70 9.09 -7.45
N TYR A 89 -6.69 9.92 -7.78
CA TYR A 89 -6.62 10.92 -8.84
C TYR A 89 -6.57 12.30 -8.20
N ILE A 90 -5.44 12.98 -8.33
CA ILE A 90 -5.18 14.27 -7.68
C ILE A 90 -4.89 15.37 -8.71
N LEU A 91 -4.93 16.63 -8.29
CA LEU A 91 -4.46 17.75 -9.09
C LEU A 91 -2.96 17.97 -8.89
N PRO A 92 -2.27 18.67 -9.81
CA PRO A 92 -0.85 18.98 -9.66
C PRO A 92 -0.56 19.77 -8.37
N CYS A 93 -1.50 20.64 -7.95
CA CYS A 93 -1.37 21.42 -6.71
C CYS A 93 -1.48 20.59 -5.43
N ASP A 94 -1.89 19.33 -5.52
CA ASP A 94 -2.11 18.44 -4.37
C ASP A 94 -1.00 17.40 -4.18
N LEU A 95 0.02 17.43 -5.05
CA LEU A 95 1.21 16.60 -4.90
C LEU A 95 1.87 16.83 -3.53
N GLY A 96 2.05 15.75 -2.77
CA GLY A 96 2.69 15.79 -1.46
C GLY A 96 1.78 16.19 -0.30
N LYS A 97 0.51 16.53 -0.55
CA LYS A 97 -0.48 16.86 0.50
C LYS A 97 -1.10 15.62 1.12
N LEU A 98 -1.51 15.72 2.38
CA LEU A 98 -2.29 14.70 3.08
C LEU A 98 -3.77 14.76 2.68
N ASP A 99 -4.49 13.66 2.89
CA ASP A 99 -5.93 13.58 2.58
C ASP A 99 -6.78 14.70 3.22
N ASP A 100 -6.42 15.20 4.41
CA ASP A 100 -7.13 16.30 5.09
C ASP A 100 -6.79 17.69 4.55
N GLU A 101 -5.81 17.79 3.66
CA GLU A 101 -5.39 19.01 2.98
C GLU A 101 -5.87 19.07 1.52
N ILE A 102 -6.54 18.00 1.04
CA ILE A 102 -7.02 17.85 -0.33
C ILE A 102 -8.55 17.84 -0.32
N GLU A 103 -9.16 18.59 -1.25
CA GLU A 103 -10.60 18.51 -1.47
C GLU A 103 -11.02 17.09 -1.89
N PRO A 104 -12.30 16.71 -1.69
CA PRO A 104 -12.80 15.41 -2.14
C PRO A 104 -12.47 15.14 -3.60
N HIS A 105 -11.78 14.03 -3.85
CA HIS A 105 -11.23 13.69 -5.16
C HIS A 105 -11.44 12.22 -5.51
N PRO A 106 -11.40 11.86 -6.81
CA PRO A 106 -11.62 10.48 -7.22
C PRO A 106 -10.52 9.56 -6.70
N HIS A 107 -10.90 8.42 -6.15
CA HIS A 107 -9.97 7.33 -5.82
C HIS A 107 -10.65 5.98 -6.01
N TYR A 108 -9.86 4.99 -6.39
CA TYR A 108 -10.30 3.66 -6.72
C TYR A 108 -9.75 2.68 -5.70
N HIS A 109 -10.63 1.95 -5.02
CA HIS A 109 -10.26 0.93 -4.05
C HIS A 109 -11.38 -0.11 -3.95
N ASP A 110 -11.03 -1.37 -3.62
CA ASP A 110 -11.99 -2.47 -3.46
C ASP A 110 -13.00 -2.59 -4.64
N GLY A 111 -12.54 -2.32 -5.87
CA GLY A 111 -13.36 -2.41 -7.07
C GLY A 111 -14.29 -1.22 -7.33
N VAL A 112 -14.27 -0.19 -6.48
CA VAL A 112 -15.19 0.95 -6.51
C VAL A 112 -14.44 2.27 -6.71
N LEU A 113 -14.96 3.12 -7.60
CA LEU A 113 -14.50 4.50 -7.74
C LEU A 113 -15.33 5.41 -6.85
N HIS A 114 -14.69 5.99 -5.85
CA HIS A 114 -15.24 6.90 -4.86
C HIS A 114 -14.89 8.35 -5.20
N SER A 115 -15.68 9.31 -4.70
CA SER A 115 -15.46 10.75 -4.91
C SER A 115 -15.44 11.59 -3.63
N ASN A 116 -15.93 11.03 -2.50
CA ASN A 116 -16.27 11.82 -1.31
C ASN A 116 -15.67 11.25 -0.01
N THR A 117 -14.64 10.42 -0.11
CA THR A 117 -13.99 9.75 1.03
C THR A 117 -12.49 10.00 1.03
N SER A 118 -11.84 9.79 2.18
CA SER A 118 -10.38 9.77 2.29
C SER A 118 -9.83 8.72 1.32
N SER A 119 -8.78 9.07 0.58
CA SER A 119 -8.18 8.22 -0.46
C SER A 119 -7.03 7.33 0.04
N ASP A 120 -6.77 7.38 1.35
CA ASP A 120 -5.62 6.78 2.04
C ASP A 120 -4.26 7.32 1.55
N LEU A 121 -4.23 8.49 0.88
CA LEU A 121 -2.99 9.19 0.57
C LEU A 121 -2.30 9.63 1.85
N ASN A 122 -1.06 9.19 2.01
CA ASN A 122 -0.28 9.42 3.21
C ASN A 122 1.20 9.64 2.88
N LEU A 123 1.98 10.03 3.89
CA LEU A 123 3.40 10.35 3.70
C LEU A 123 4.26 9.16 3.27
N VAL A 124 3.85 7.92 3.57
CA VAL A 124 4.54 6.73 3.05
C VAL A 124 4.32 6.63 1.54
N THR A 125 3.09 6.85 1.05
CA THR A 125 2.79 6.90 -0.40
C THR A 125 3.62 7.98 -1.10
N TRP A 126 3.70 9.18 -0.52
CA TRP A 126 4.52 10.27 -1.07
C TRP A 126 6.01 9.96 -1.06
N TRP A 127 6.51 9.31 0.00
CA TRP A 127 7.90 8.89 0.07
C TRP A 127 8.20 7.82 -0.97
N GLU A 128 7.32 6.83 -1.11
CA GLU A 128 7.43 5.77 -2.12
C GLU A 128 7.43 6.38 -3.52
N LEU A 129 6.48 7.28 -3.83
CA LEU A 129 6.44 7.97 -5.12
C LEU A 129 7.75 8.69 -5.42
N LYS A 130 8.19 9.58 -4.52
CA LYS A 130 9.37 10.43 -4.71
C LYS A 130 10.68 9.64 -4.86
N ASN A 131 10.83 8.55 -4.11
CA ASN A 131 12.11 7.82 -4.02
C ASN A 131 12.16 6.55 -4.88
N ARG A 132 11.01 5.95 -5.15
CA ARG A 132 10.90 4.60 -5.70
C ARG A 132 9.86 4.45 -6.81
N GLY A 133 8.99 5.45 -6.98
CA GLY A 133 7.90 5.45 -7.94
C GLY A 133 8.35 5.20 -9.37
N ILE A 134 7.43 4.67 -10.18
CA ILE A 134 7.66 4.37 -11.59
C ILE A 134 6.70 5.23 -12.41
N ALA A 135 7.24 6.12 -13.24
CA ALA A 135 6.44 6.86 -14.21
C ALA A 135 6.05 5.96 -15.38
N ILE A 136 4.74 5.82 -15.59
CA ILE A 136 4.15 5.24 -16.80
C ILE A 136 3.84 6.36 -17.80
N VAL A 137 3.33 7.48 -17.28
CA VAL A 137 3.12 8.74 -18.00
C VAL A 137 3.59 9.88 -17.11
N GLY A 138 4.18 10.92 -17.69
CA GLY A 138 4.62 12.12 -16.98
C GLY A 138 6.12 12.16 -16.72
N GLU A 139 6.52 13.11 -15.88
CA GLU A 139 7.91 13.38 -15.51
C GLU A 139 8.48 12.31 -14.57
N THR A 140 9.78 12.32 -14.35
CA THR A 140 10.41 11.40 -13.39
C THR A 140 9.93 11.71 -11.97
N PRO A 141 9.51 10.72 -11.15
CA PRO A 141 8.94 10.98 -9.82
C PRO A 141 9.89 11.71 -8.86
N HIS A 142 11.20 11.52 -9.04
CA HIS A 142 12.23 12.20 -8.25
C HIS A 142 12.17 13.73 -8.38
N ASP A 143 11.75 14.24 -9.54
CA ASP A 143 11.79 15.67 -9.86
C ASP A 143 10.49 16.41 -9.46
N LEU A 144 9.48 15.69 -8.97
CA LEU A 144 8.18 16.28 -8.61
C LEU A 144 8.30 17.37 -7.53
N PRO A 145 7.52 18.46 -7.56
CA PRO A 145 7.75 19.64 -6.74
C PRO A 145 7.24 19.53 -5.29
N PHE A 146 7.54 18.43 -4.60
CA PHE A 146 7.24 18.23 -3.18
C PHE A 146 8.37 17.51 -2.45
N THR A 147 8.38 17.63 -1.12
CA THR A 147 9.26 16.93 -0.20
C THR A 147 8.44 16.23 0.86
N VAL A 148 8.94 15.11 1.39
CA VAL A 148 8.28 14.41 2.49
C VAL A 148 8.93 14.84 3.81
N ASN A 149 8.14 15.43 4.71
CA ASN A 149 8.59 15.70 6.07
C ASN A 149 8.68 14.38 6.85
N TRP A 150 9.92 13.97 7.14
CA TRP A 150 10.19 12.70 7.79
C TRP A 150 9.70 12.63 9.24
N ASP A 151 9.83 13.72 10.00
CA ASP A 151 9.36 13.76 11.39
C ASP A 151 7.83 13.65 11.44
N LEU A 152 7.14 14.33 10.52
CA LEU A 152 5.68 14.21 10.38
C LEU A 152 5.28 12.80 9.95
N LEU A 153 6.05 12.16 9.07
CA LEU A 153 5.84 10.77 8.65
C LEU A 153 5.92 9.83 9.85
N LEU A 154 6.95 9.96 10.70
CA LEU A 154 7.09 9.15 11.90
C LEU A 154 5.95 9.40 12.91
N ALA A 155 5.52 10.66 13.07
CA ALA A 155 4.38 11.01 13.93
C ALA A 155 3.08 10.35 13.42
N LYS A 156 2.77 10.47 12.13
CA LYS A 156 1.58 9.87 11.50
C LYS A 156 1.61 8.33 11.50
N MET A 157 2.79 7.74 11.30
CA MET A 157 2.97 6.29 11.45
C MET A 157 2.71 5.82 12.89
N ARG A 158 3.09 6.62 13.89
CA ARG A 158 2.78 6.32 15.30
C ARG A 158 1.29 6.45 15.60
N GLU A 159 0.61 7.44 15.04
CA GLU A 159 -0.86 7.54 15.10
C GLU A 159 -1.51 6.29 14.47
N ASN A 160 -1.05 5.88 13.29
CA ASN A 160 -1.53 4.67 12.60
C ASN A 160 -1.29 3.39 13.41
N LEU A 161 -0.11 3.25 14.02
CA LEU A 161 0.23 2.14 14.91
C LEU A 161 -0.74 2.04 16.10
N ASN A 162 -1.05 3.18 16.73
CA ASN A 162 -1.87 3.23 17.94
C ASN A 162 -3.38 3.32 17.66
N SER A 163 -3.80 3.46 16.40
CA SER A 163 -5.20 3.48 15.98
C SER A 163 -5.53 2.28 15.09
N TYR A 164 -5.15 2.33 13.81
CA TYR A 164 -5.41 1.30 12.82
C TYR A 164 -4.86 -0.07 13.26
N TRP A 165 -3.57 -0.16 13.58
CA TRP A 165 -2.96 -1.44 13.97
C TRP A 165 -3.46 -1.92 15.34
N ALA A 166 -3.60 -1.04 16.33
CA ALA A 166 -4.24 -1.38 17.60
C ALA A 166 -5.66 -1.95 17.40
N GLY A 167 -6.43 -1.43 16.43
CA GLY A 167 -7.74 -1.94 16.07
C GLY A 167 -7.72 -3.40 15.60
N TRP A 168 -6.65 -3.87 14.95
CA TRP A 168 -6.51 -5.28 14.56
C TRP A 168 -6.41 -6.24 15.74
N ALA A 169 -5.97 -5.77 16.91
CA ALA A 169 -5.90 -6.57 18.13
C ALA A 169 -7.15 -6.50 19.00
N ASN A 170 -8.06 -5.54 18.75
CA ASN A 170 -9.14 -5.18 19.68
C ASN A 170 -10.54 -5.20 19.04
N GLN A 171 -10.66 -5.13 17.71
CA GLN A 171 -11.96 -5.12 17.03
C GLN A 171 -12.33 -6.52 16.53
N PRO A 172 -13.52 -7.06 16.89
CA PRO A 172 -13.91 -8.44 16.55
C PRO A 172 -13.85 -8.76 15.05
N ASN A 173 -14.32 -7.85 14.19
CA ASN A 173 -14.30 -8.02 12.74
C ASN A 173 -12.87 -8.13 12.18
N ARG A 174 -11.92 -7.35 12.70
CA ARG A 174 -10.51 -7.42 12.28
C ARG A 174 -9.83 -8.67 12.82
N ILE A 175 -10.09 -9.03 14.08
CA ILE A 175 -9.60 -10.27 14.70
C ILE A 175 -10.03 -11.50 13.88
N LEU A 176 -11.29 -11.54 13.44
CA LEU A 176 -11.78 -12.63 12.58
C LEU A 176 -11.00 -12.74 11.26
N ARG A 177 -10.55 -11.63 10.67
CA ARG A 177 -9.72 -11.66 9.45
C ARG A 177 -8.35 -12.28 9.69
N ILE A 178 -7.75 -12.11 10.88
CA ILE A 178 -6.46 -12.70 11.27
C ILE A 178 -6.50 -14.24 11.27
N TYR A 179 -7.69 -14.86 11.33
CA TYR A 179 -7.82 -16.30 11.20
C TYR A 179 -7.30 -16.86 9.86
N SER A 180 -7.38 -16.05 8.80
CA SER A 180 -6.95 -16.40 7.44
C SER A 180 -5.44 -16.21 7.21
N ASP A 181 -4.88 -16.88 6.20
CA ASP A 181 -3.47 -16.69 5.80
C ASP A 181 -3.22 -15.24 5.36
N TRP A 182 -4.16 -14.67 4.60
CA TRP A 182 -4.12 -13.26 4.20
C TRP A 182 -4.04 -12.33 5.42
N GLY A 183 -4.84 -12.59 6.46
CA GLY A 183 -4.85 -11.80 7.68
C GLY A 183 -3.56 -11.92 8.50
N ILE A 184 -3.00 -13.13 8.61
CA ILE A 184 -1.70 -13.34 9.27
C ILE A 184 -0.60 -12.56 8.59
N GLN A 185 -0.43 -12.72 7.27
CA GLN A 185 0.64 -12.00 6.58
C GLN A 185 0.41 -10.50 6.61
N TRP A 186 -0.84 -10.04 6.49
CA TRP A 186 -1.17 -8.62 6.55
C TRP A 186 -0.80 -8.01 7.90
N THR A 187 -1.26 -8.63 8.99
CA THR A 187 -1.03 -8.11 10.35
C THR A 187 0.44 -8.17 10.74
N VAL A 188 1.09 -9.31 10.55
CA VAL A 188 2.48 -9.51 11.00
C VAL A 188 3.43 -8.66 10.17
N THR A 189 3.34 -8.70 8.84
CA THR A 189 4.29 -7.94 8.00
C THR A 189 3.98 -6.44 7.96
N GLY A 190 2.71 -6.05 8.07
CA GLY A 190 2.30 -4.66 8.11
C GLY A 190 2.82 -3.93 9.36
N VAL A 191 2.64 -4.53 10.55
CA VAL A 191 3.19 -3.92 11.78
C VAL A 191 4.72 -3.97 11.80
N LEU A 192 5.34 -4.97 11.17
CA LEU A 192 6.81 -5.05 11.08
C LEU A 192 7.40 -3.99 10.16
N ARG A 193 6.70 -3.53 9.12
CA ARG A 193 7.13 -2.35 8.34
C ARG A 193 7.20 -1.09 9.21
N GLN A 194 6.24 -0.91 10.13
CA GLN A 194 6.25 0.19 11.10
C GLN A 194 7.45 0.07 12.05
N PHE A 195 7.64 -1.13 12.63
CA PHE A 195 8.78 -1.43 13.51
C PHE A 195 10.13 -1.14 12.83
N TYR A 196 10.32 -1.60 11.60
CA TYR A 196 11.52 -1.32 10.81
C TYR A 196 11.72 0.19 10.62
N THR A 197 10.65 0.91 10.26
CA THR A 197 10.75 2.35 9.99
C THR A 197 11.16 3.15 11.22
N PHE A 198 10.64 2.79 12.40
CA PHE A 198 11.08 3.42 13.66
C PHE A 198 12.52 3.05 14.04
N SER A 199 12.94 1.81 13.77
CA SER A 199 14.26 1.31 14.16
C SER A 199 15.38 1.85 13.26
N GLU A 200 15.16 1.82 11.95
CA GLU A 200 16.19 2.07 10.92
C GLU A 200 16.06 3.43 10.24
N ASN A 201 15.03 4.22 10.61
CA ASN A 201 14.76 5.51 10.00
C ASN A 201 14.68 5.45 8.46
N SER A 202 14.07 4.37 7.94
CA SER A 202 13.93 4.10 6.51
C SER A 202 12.67 3.26 6.24
N ILE A 203 12.09 3.37 5.05
CA ILE A 203 10.98 2.50 4.61
C ILE A 203 11.54 1.29 3.86
N THR A 204 10.93 0.13 4.08
CA THR A 204 11.26 -1.11 3.37
C THR A 204 10.01 -1.93 3.07
N THR A 205 10.21 -3.05 2.39
CA THR A 205 9.18 -3.97 1.92
C THR A 205 8.65 -4.87 3.05
N LYS A 206 7.53 -5.58 2.83
CA LYS A 206 6.90 -6.42 3.88
C LYS A 206 7.80 -7.59 4.28
N VAL A 207 8.40 -8.27 3.31
CA VAL A 207 9.27 -9.43 3.57
C VAL A 207 10.59 -8.99 4.19
N ARG A 208 11.22 -7.91 3.68
CA ARG A 208 12.48 -7.40 4.26
C ARG A 208 12.31 -6.95 5.70
N ALA A 209 11.22 -6.26 6.03
CA ALA A 209 10.92 -5.88 7.41
C ALA A 209 10.74 -7.11 8.32
N ALA A 210 10.09 -8.16 7.82
CA ALA A 210 9.93 -9.41 8.55
C ALA A 210 11.26 -10.15 8.75
N GLN A 211 12.12 -10.21 7.73
CA GLN A 211 13.45 -10.80 7.81
C GLN A 211 14.35 -10.04 8.80
N TYR A 212 14.33 -8.71 8.76
CA TYR A 212 15.01 -7.86 9.74
C TYR A 212 14.57 -8.19 11.17
N ALA A 213 13.26 -8.33 11.39
CA ALA A 213 12.70 -8.62 12.71
C ALA A 213 13.13 -9.99 13.27
N LEU A 214 13.45 -10.99 12.43
CA LEU A 214 14.04 -12.25 12.89
C LEU A 214 15.43 -12.05 13.52
N GLY A 215 16.19 -11.03 13.10
CA GLY A 215 17.50 -10.71 13.67
C GLY A 215 17.43 -9.95 15.00
N CYS A 216 16.34 -9.22 15.26
CA CYS A 216 16.27 -8.24 16.35
C CYS A 216 15.23 -8.58 17.43
N LEU A 217 14.19 -9.35 17.10
CA LEU A 217 13.12 -9.68 18.05
C LEU A 217 13.39 -11.00 18.79
N PRO A 218 12.80 -11.17 20.00
CA PRO A 218 12.94 -12.41 20.76
C PRO A 218 12.52 -13.65 19.99
N ILE A 219 13.27 -14.74 20.17
CA ILE A 219 13.09 -16.05 19.51
C ILE A 219 11.66 -16.58 19.57
N ARG A 220 10.90 -16.26 20.62
CA ARG A 220 9.49 -16.66 20.77
C ARG A 220 8.61 -16.24 19.58
N TRP A 221 8.96 -15.14 18.90
CA TRP A 221 8.17 -14.60 17.78
C TRP A 221 8.60 -15.13 16.42
N HIS A 222 9.77 -15.76 16.32
CA HIS A 222 10.36 -16.14 15.04
C HIS A 222 9.48 -17.10 14.25
N LYS A 223 8.81 -18.03 14.94
CA LYS A 223 7.87 -18.97 14.32
C LYS A 223 6.75 -18.24 13.57
N LEU A 224 6.13 -17.25 14.20
CA LEU A 224 5.05 -16.47 13.60
C LEU A 224 5.54 -15.58 12.46
N ILE A 225 6.71 -14.96 12.64
CA ILE A 225 7.31 -14.09 11.61
C ILE A 225 7.64 -14.93 10.36
N GLN A 226 8.25 -16.10 10.56
CA GLN A 226 8.57 -17.01 9.45
C GLN A 226 7.30 -17.56 8.78
N GLU A 227 6.25 -17.86 9.54
CA GLU A 227 4.94 -18.23 9.00
C GLU A 227 4.39 -17.13 8.07
N ALA A 228 4.45 -15.86 8.48
CA ALA A 228 3.99 -14.74 7.66
C ALA A 228 4.82 -14.55 6.37
N ILE A 229 6.14 -14.74 6.44
CA ILE A 229 7.04 -14.76 5.27
C ILE A 229 6.64 -15.91 4.34
N ASN A 230 6.50 -17.11 4.88
CA ASN A 230 6.16 -18.30 4.11
C ASN A 230 4.82 -18.15 3.37
N ILE A 231 3.81 -17.59 4.05
CA ILE A 231 2.53 -17.27 3.43
C ILE A 231 2.73 -16.32 2.25
N ARG A 232 3.46 -15.21 2.42
CA ARG A 232 3.72 -14.25 1.32
C ARG A 232 4.46 -14.92 0.16
N GLU A 233 5.42 -15.80 0.43
CA GLU A 233 6.17 -16.52 -0.59
C GLU A 233 5.37 -17.68 -1.24
N GLY A 234 4.09 -17.85 -0.90
CA GLY A 234 3.23 -18.89 -1.48
C GLY A 234 3.52 -20.31 -0.97
N LYS A 235 4.28 -20.44 0.12
CA LYS A 235 4.52 -21.74 0.77
C LYS A 235 3.24 -22.18 1.48
N LYS A 236 2.79 -23.40 1.16
CA LYS A 236 1.48 -23.92 1.62
C LYS A 236 1.51 -24.54 3.02
N GLU A 237 2.68 -24.94 3.49
CA GLU A 237 2.82 -25.62 4.78
C GLU A 237 2.86 -24.62 5.93
N SER A 238 1.96 -24.79 6.89
CA SER A 238 1.92 -23.98 8.11
C SER A 238 2.73 -24.66 9.21
N ALA A 239 3.50 -23.87 9.95
CA ALA A 239 4.18 -24.32 11.17
C ALA A 239 3.20 -24.51 12.36
N TYR A 240 1.92 -24.17 12.17
CA TYR A 240 0.88 -24.22 13.19
C TYR A 240 -0.10 -25.36 12.97
N ARG A 241 -0.28 -26.19 14.00
CA ARG A 241 -1.28 -27.26 13.98
C ARG A 241 -2.72 -26.72 13.93
N PHE A 242 -2.98 -25.58 14.57
CA PHE A 242 -4.31 -24.99 14.69
C PHE A 242 -4.27 -23.50 14.33
N ARG A 243 -5.15 -23.09 13.40
CA ARG A 243 -5.28 -21.68 12.97
C ARG A 243 -5.64 -20.74 14.12
N VAL A 244 -6.43 -21.19 15.09
CA VAL A 244 -6.77 -20.41 16.29
C VAL A 244 -5.53 -20.06 17.11
N LEU A 245 -4.59 -20.99 17.30
CA LEU A 245 -3.35 -20.71 18.03
C LEU A 245 -2.50 -19.68 17.29
N ARG A 246 -2.39 -19.83 15.96
CA ARG A 246 -1.68 -18.89 15.09
C ARG A 246 -2.28 -17.47 15.18
N MET A 247 -3.60 -17.38 15.15
CA MET A 247 -4.34 -16.11 15.29
C MET A 247 -4.11 -15.46 16.66
N LEU A 248 -4.22 -16.22 17.75
CA LEU A 248 -3.98 -15.71 19.11
C LEU A 248 -2.54 -15.24 19.28
N GLU A 249 -1.58 -15.96 18.71
CA GLU A 249 -0.17 -15.54 18.73
C GLU A 249 0.04 -14.26 17.91
N ALA A 250 -0.60 -14.11 16.75
CA ALA A 250 -0.55 -12.87 15.97
C ALA A 250 -1.13 -11.66 16.71
N ILE A 251 -2.21 -11.83 17.46
CA ILE A 251 -2.77 -10.76 18.30
C ILE A 251 -1.79 -10.37 19.41
N ASN A 252 -1.18 -11.34 20.09
CA ASN A 252 -0.20 -11.08 21.14
C ASN A 252 1.08 -10.44 20.57
N PHE A 253 1.52 -10.87 19.39
CA PHE A 253 2.64 -10.30 18.68
C PHE A 253 2.40 -8.83 18.30
N LEU A 254 1.22 -8.54 17.74
CA LEU A 254 0.82 -7.18 17.40
C LEU A 254 0.84 -6.25 18.63
N LYS A 255 0.26 -6.70 19.75
CA LYS A 255 0.31 -5.96 21.03
C LYS A 255 1.75 -5.72 21.50
N TYR A 256 2.61 -6.74 21.38
CA TYR A 256 4.02 -6.64 21.72
C TYR A 256 4.76 -5.61 20.85
N ILE A 257 4.58 -5.63 19.53
CA ILE A 257 5.24 -4.66 18.64
C ILE A 257 4.78 -3.23 18.94
N ILE A 258 3.48 -3.02 19.17
CA ILE A 258 2.95 -1.71 19.57
C ILE A 258 3.65 -1.21 20.84
N GLN A 259 3.78 -2.06 21.85
CA GLN A 259 4.48 -1.74 23.09
C GLN A 259 5.96 -1.39 22.83
N VAL A 260 6.69 -2.22 22.09
CA VAL A 260 8.12 -2.00 21.78
C VAL A 260 8.34 -0.67 21.05
N CYS A 261 7.54 -0.38 20.04
CA CYS A 261 7.63 0.86 19.26
C CYS A 261 7.31 2.11 20.10
N ASN A 262 6.38 2.00 21.06
CA ASN A 262 6.03 3.11 21.95
C ASN A 262 7.07 3.32 23.06
N SER A 263 7.71 2.26 23.56
CA SER A 263 8.73 2.37 24.61
C SER A 263 10.11 2.79 24.09
N SER A 264 10.50 2.36 22.89
CA SER A 264 11.86 2.59 22.36
C SER A 264 12.03 3.93 21.64
N HIS A 265 10.92 4.55 21.24
CA HIS A 265 10.89 5.81 20.48
C HIS A 265 9.76 6.71 21.00
N PRO A 266 9.87 7.29 22.21
CA PRO A 266 8.84 8.19 22.73
C PRO A 266 8.70 9.44 21.85
N LEU A 267 7.50 10.02 21.81
CA LEU A 267 7.28 11.35 21.21
C LEU A 267 8.21 12.34 21.90
N ARG A 268 9.02 13.06 21.11
CA ARG A 268 9.72 14.25 21.59
C ARG A 268 8.76 15.43 21.62
#